data_AF-A0A350XHH1-F1
#
_entry.id   AF-A0A350XHH1-F1
#
_cell.length_a   1.000
_cell.length_b   1.000
_cell.length_c   1.000
_cell.angle_alpha   90.00
_cell.angle_beta   90.00
_cell.angle_gamma   90.00
#
_symmetry.space_group_name_H-M   'P 1'
#
loop_
_entity.id
_entity.type
_entity.pdbx_description
1 polymer ?
#
loop_
_entity_poly.entity_id
_entity_poly.type
_entity_poly.pdbx_seq_one_letter_code
_entity_poly.pdbx_strand_id
1 'polypeptide(L)' 'MANYSAAPEAQLMDDTQIWDSLKVAIASSSGFQRWELERGVDETEDCSLDYRVQRYLRDTLETLAY' A
#
# COMPACT_ATOMS: atom_id res chain seq x y z
N MET A 1 23.01 33.72 1.38
CA MET A 1 23.44 32.37 0.95
C MET A 1 23.21 31.43 2.11
N ALA A 2 22.17 30.60 2.08
CA ALA A 2 21.95 29.53 3.05
C ALA A 2 21.54 28.27 2.28
N ASN A 3 22.31 27.23 2.52
CA ASN A 3 22.43 25.99 1.76
C ASN A 3 21.23 25.08 2.01
N TYR A 4 20.44 24.78 0.97
CA TYR A 4 19.37 23.78 0.99
C TYR A 4 20.00 22.39 0.94
N SER A 5 20.56 21.95 2.06
CA SER A 5 20.93 20.54 2.24
C SER A 5 20.09 19.97 3.38
N ALA A 6 18.76 19.98 3.20
CA ALA A 6 17.93 19.03 3.91
C ALA A 6 18.11 17.69 3.18
N ALA A 7 18.74 16.74 3.87
CA ALA A 7 19.13 15.46 3.32
C ALA A 7 17.93 14.73 2.70
N PRO A 8 18.07 14.15 1.49
CA PRO A 8 17.00 13.37 0.85
C PRO A 8 16.49 12.21 1.72
N GLU A 9 17.29 11.77 2.70
CA GLU A 9 16.92 10.76 3.69
C GLU A 9 15.71 11.12 4.56
N ALA A 10 15.56 12.38 4.97
CA ALA A 10 14.46 12.79 5.84
C ALA A 10 13.10 12.77 5.12
N GLN A 11 13.09 13.05 3.81
CA GLN A 11 11.88 12.99 2.98
C GLN A 11 11.51 11.53 2.67
N LEU A 12 12.50 10.70 2.33
CA LEU A 12 12.32 9.26 2.08
C LEU A 12 11.78 8.50 3.30
N MET A 13 12.21 8.89 4.50
CA MET A 13 11.69 8.35 5.76
C MET A 13 10.21 8.71 5.96
N ASP A 14 9.82 9.94 5.65
CA ASP A 14 8.43 10.43 5.74
C ASP A 14 7.54 9.70 4.71
N ASP A 15 7.99 9.59 3.47
CA ASP A 15 7.31 8.85 2.40
C ASP A 15 7.10 7.37 2.77
N THR A 16 8.10 6.74 3.40
CA THR A 16 8.01 5.35 3.86
C THR A 16 6.98 5.20 4.98
N GLN A 17 6.94 6.14 5.93
CA GLN A 17 5.96 6.14 7.02
C GLN A 17 4.54 6.40 6.53
N ILE A 18 4.38 7.30 5.55
CA ILE A 18 3.11 7.57 4.88
C ILE A 18 2.64 6.31 4.15
N TRP A 19 3.54 5.65 3.41
CA TRP A 19 3.24 4.39 2.73
C TRP A 19 2.80 3.30 3.71
N ASP A 20 3.47 3.18 4.86
CA ASP A 20 3.11 2.19 5.87
C ASP A 20 1.72 2.42 6.47
N SER A 21 1.43 3.68 6.82
CA SER A 21 0.12 4.09 7.31
C SER A 21 -0.98 3.84 6.28
N LEU A 22 -0.71 4.10 5.00
CA LEU A 22 -1.64 3.86 3.91
C LEU A 22 -1.95 2.37 3.72
N LYS A 23 -0.92 1.51 3.76
CA LYS A 23 -1.11 0.05 3.69
C LYS A 23 -2.03 -0.44 4.80
N VAL A 24 -1.81 0.02 6.04
CA VAL A 24 -2.64 -0.37 7.19
C VAL A 24 -4.07 0.12 7.04
N ALA A 25 -4.27 1.36 6.57
CA ALA A 25 -5.60 1.91 6.34
C ALA A 25 -6.37 1.14 5.25
N ILE A 26 -5.69 0.75 4.17
CA ILE A 26 -6.26 -0.08 3.11
C ILE A 26 -6.57 -1.48 3.65
N ALA A 27 -5.64 -2.10 4.37
CA ALA A 27 -5.83 -3.43 4.96
C ALA A 27 -7.02 -3.49 5.93
N SER A 28 -7.26 -2.38 6.64
CA SER A 28 -8.38 -2.24 7.57
C SER A 28 -9.70 -1.88 6.87
N SER A 29 -9.67 -1.56 5.57
CA SER A 29 -10.86 -1.21 4.80
C SER A 29 -11.72 -2.45 4.52
N SER A 30 -13.03 -2.30 4.67
CA SER A 30 -14.00 -3.35 4.34
C SER A 30 -13.95 -3.76 2.86
N GLY A 31 -13.53 -2.87 1.96
CA GLY A 31 -13.37 -3.20 0.54
C GLY A 31 -12.19 -4.15 0.28
N PHE A 32 -11.08 -3.94 0.99
CA PHE A 32 -9.91 -4.79 0.89
C PHE A 32 -10.15 -6.17 1.52
N GLN A 33 -10.76 -6.21 2.71
CA GLN A 33 -11.07 -7.47 3.40
C GLN A 33 -12.03 -8.36 2.60
N ARG A 34 -13.03 -7.76 1.93
CA ARG A 34 -13.93 -8.50 1.03
C ARG A 34 -13.19 -9.03 -0.20
N TRP A 35 -12.39 -8.17 -0.84
CA TRP A 35 -11.59 -8.57 -1.99
C TRP A 35 -10.59 -9.70 -1.66
N GLU A 36 -9.97 -9.67 -0.49
CA GLU A 36 -9.07 -10.73 -0.02
C GLU A 36 -9.81 -12.07 0.15
N LEU A 37 -11.00 -12.02 0.75
CA LEU A 37 -11.86 -13.18 1.00
C LEU A 37 -12.43 -13.77 -0.31
N GLU A 38 -12.87 -12.94 -1.25
CA GLU A 38 -13.40 -13.35 -2.55
C GLU A 38 -12.35 -14.06 -3.41
N ARG A 39 -11.08 -13.66 -3.27
CA ARG A 39 -9.98 -14.26 -4.04
C ARG A 39 -9.38 -15.50 -3.39
N GLY A 40 -9.80 -15.85 -2.17
CA GLY A 40 -9.24 -16.97 -1.44
C GLY A 40 -7.73 -16.86 -1.32
N VAL A 41 -7.23 -15.64 -1.03
CA VAL A 41 -5.80 -15.43 -0.74
C VAL A 41 -5.54 -16.16 0.57
N ASP A 42 -5.16 -17.43 0.45
CA ASP A 42 -4.88 -18.29 1.56
C ASP A 42 -3.69 -17.69 2.32
N GLU A 43 -3.79 -17.56 3.64
CA GLU A 43 -2.73 -17.03 4.51
C GLU A 43 -1.41 -17.82 4.36
N THR A 44 -1.43 -18.96 3.67
CA THR A 44 -0.26 -19.78 3.33
C THR A 44 0.57 -19.30 2.15
N GLU A 45 0.04 -18.43 1.28
CA GLU A 45 0.91 -17.71 0.35
C GLU A 45 1.56 -16.58 1.16
N ASP A 46 2.88 -16.70 1.37
CA ASP A 46 3.81 -15.78 2.08
C ASP A 46 3.88 -14.36 1.45
N CYS A 47 2.81 -13.95 0.78
CA CYS A 47 2.60 -12.64 0.20
C CYS A 47 2.41 -11.61 1.33
N SER A 48 3.51 -10.94 1.63
CA SER A 48 3.57 -9.76 2.48
C SER A 48 2.39 -8.80 2.22
N LEU A 49 1.94 -8.12 3.26
CA LEU A 49 0.83 -7.15 3.19
C LEU A 49 0.97 -6.16 2.03
N ASP A 50 2.21 -5.75 1.75
CA ASP A 50 2.57 -4.89 0.63
C ASP A 50 2.12 -5.43 -0.73
N TYR A 51 2.36 -6.73 -1.00
CA TYR A 51 1.95 -7.37 -2.24
C TYR A 51 0.43 -7.42 -2.38
N ARG A 52 -0.28 -7.75 -1.29
CA ARG A 52 -1.75 -7.80 -1.31
C ARG A 52 -2.35 -6.42 -1.53
N VAL A 53 -1.83 -5.39 -0.85
CA VAL A 53 -2.23 -3.98 -1.04
C VAL A 53 -1.94 -3.52 -2.47
N GLN A 54 -0.76 -3.81 -3.01
CA GLN A 54 -0.40 -3.42 -4.38
C GLN A 54 -1.30 -4.11 -5.42
N ARG A 55 -1.62 -5.39 -5.23
CA ARG A 55 -2.51 -6.13 -6.11
C ARG A 55 -3.94 -5.59 -6.04
N TYR A 56 -4.46 -5.29 -4.84
CA TYR A 56 -5.76 -4.66 -4.67
C TYR A 56 -5.85 -3.30 -5.37
N LEU A 57 -4.84 -2.45 -5.20
CA LEU A 57 -4.77 -1.14 -5.86
C LEU A 57 -4.75 -1.28 -7.39
N ARG A 58 -3.99 -2.25 -7.93
CA ARG A 58 -3.96 -2.50 -9.38
C ARG A 58 -5.33 -2.93 -9.92
N ASP A 59 -5.96 -3.90 -9.25
CA ASP A 59 -7.23 -4.50 -9.63
C ASP A 59 -8.38 -3.46 -9.56
N THR A 60 -8.39 -2.64 -8.50
CA THR A 60 -9.35 -1.53 -8.36
C THR A 60 -9.13 -0.41 -9.38
N LEU A 61 -7.88 -0.10 -9.75
CA LEU A 61 -7.57 0.87 -10.80
C LEU A 61 -7.96 0.37 -12.20
N GLU A 62 -7.79 -0.92 -12.50
CA GLU A 62 -8.26 -1.51 -13.77
C GLU A 62 -9.78 -1.45 -13.89
N THR A 63 -10.51 -1.62 -12.78
CA THR A 63 -11.98 -1.57 -12.75
C THR A 63 -12.53 -0.15 -12.99
N LEU A 64 -11.77 0.89 -12.65
CA LEU A 64 -12.14 2.30 -12.84
C LEU A 64 -11.68 2.90 -14.18
N ALA A 65 -10.84 2.19 -14.94
CA ALA A 65 -10.28 2.65 -16.21
C ALA A 65 -11.16 2.29 -17.43
N TYR A 66 -12.39 1.81 -17.20
CA TYR A 66 -13.37 1.41 -18.21
C TYR A 66 -14.55 2.39 -18.22
#